data_AF-A0A6L4AAT6-F1
#
_entry.id   AF-A0A6L4AAT6-F1
#
_cell.length_a   1.000
_cell.length_b   1.000
_cell.length_c   1.000
_cell.angle_alpha   90.00
_cell.angle_beta   90.00
_cell.angle_gamma   90.00
#
_symmetry.space_group_name_H-M   'P 1'
#
loop_
_entity.id
_entity.type
_entity.pdbx_description
1 polymer ?
#
loop_
_entity_poly.entity_id
_entity_poly.type
_entity_poly.pdbx_seq_one_letter_code
_entity_poly.pdbx_strand_id
1 'polypeptide(L)' 'MATKIQTPAYEAVIGMEVHAELMTESKMFCRCAVVDLTTAQPNTAVCPVCLGMPGVLPVINQQAIE' A
#
# COMPACT_ATOMS: atom_id res chain seq x y z
N MET A 1 42.20 6.40 -34.98
CA MET A 1 41.11 5.45 -35.23
C MET A 1 39.94 5.84 -34.34
N ALA A 2 38.86 6.37 -34.92
CA ALA A 2 37.71 6.88 -34.18
C ALA A 2 36.77 5.72 -33.81
N THR A 3 36.56 5.51 -32.51
CA THR A 3 35.62 4.52 -31.98
C THR A 3 34.19 5.04 -32.22
N LYS A 4 33.49 4.47 -33.21
CA LYS A 4 32.06 4.74 -33.42
C LYS A 4 31.27 4.19 -32.23
N ILE A 5 30.69 5.07 -31.43
CA ILE A 5 29.69 4.68 -30.43
C ILE A 5 28.45 4.21 -31.19
N GLN A 6 28.13 2.92 -31.08
CA GLN A 6 26.92 2.35 -31.66
C GLN A 6 25.73 2.75 -30.80
N THR A 7 24.82 3.55 -31.35
CA THR A 7 23.51 3.80 -30.75
C THR A 7 22.69 2.51 -30.81
N PRO A 8 22.06 2.04 -29.71
CA PRO A 8 21.26 0.83 -29.73
C PRO A 8 20.08 0.99 -30.71
N ALA A 9 19.75 -0.09 -31.44
CA ALA A 9 18.70 -0.10 -32.45
C ALA A 9 17.26 0.01 -31.88
N TYR A 10 17.12 -0.13 -30.56
CA TYR A 10 15.86 -0.07 -29.84
C TYR A 10 16.04 0.67 -28.51
N GLU A 11 14.96 1.28 -28.03
CA GLU A 11 14.90 2.01 -26.77
C GLU A 11 14.17 1.17 -25.71
N ALA A 12 14.74 1.10 -24.51
CA ALA A 12 14.10 0.44 -23.39
C ALA A 12 13.08 1.40 -22.74
N VAL A 13 11.81 0.98 -22.69
CA VAL A 13 10.74 1.69 -21.97
C VAL A 13 10.30 0.80 -20.82
N ILE A 14 10.57 1.25 -19.59
CA ILE A 14 10.31 0.49 -18.37
C ILE A 14 9.38 1.29 -17.47
N GLY A 15 8.26 0.69 -17.06
CA GLY A 15 7.34 1.22 -16.05
C GLY A 15 7.44 0.43 -14.75
N MET A 16 7.19 1.09 -13.63
CA MET A 16 7.14 0.47 -12.31
C MET A 16 5.87 0.90 -11.58
N GLU A 17 5.28 -0.03 -10.84
CA GLU A 17 4.21 0.21 -9.89
C GLU A 17 4.72 -0.17 -8.50
N VAL A 18 4.63 0.75 -7.55
CA VAL A 18 5.18 0.56 -6.20
C VAL A 18 4.07 0.72 -5.19
N HIS A 19 3.91 -0.27 -4.31
CA HIS A 19 3.07 -0.18 -3.12
C HIS A 19 3.96 -0.11 -1.88
N ALA A 20 3.66 0.82 -0.98
CA ALA A 20 4.33 0.97 0.30
C ALA A 20 3.27 1.04 1.41
N GLU A 21 3.43 0.20 2.43
CA GLU A 21 2.55 0.20 3.61
C GLU A 21 2.98 1.32 4.57
N LEU A 22 2.04 2.17 4.98
CA LEU A 22 2.31 3.26 5.91
C LEU A 22 2.36 2.76 7.35
N MET A 23 3.35 3.21 8.12
CA MET A 23 3.52 2.87 9.54
C MET A 23 2.58 3.69 10.43
N THR A 24 1.28 3.53 10.21
CA THR A 24 0.22 4.18 11.00
C THR A 24 -0.26 3.28 12.14
N GLU A 25 -0.81 3.87 13.20
CA GLU A 25 -1.35 3.06 14.31
C GLU A 25 -2.68 2.38 13.98
N SER A 26 -3.48 2.99 13.10
CA SER A 26 -4.81 2.51 12.72
C SER A 26 -5.03 2.46 11.21
N LYS A 27 -5.94 1.60 10.76
CA LYS A 27 -6.23 1.40 9.33
C LYS A 27 -6.74 2.68 8.67
N MET A 28 -6.61 2.75 7.34
CA MET A 28 -6.98 3.92 6.53
C MET A 28 -8.42 4.43 6.72
N PHE A 29 -9.37 3.53 6.98
CA PHE A 29 -10.80 3.86 6.97
C PHE A 29 -11.55 3.52 8.27
N CYS A 30 -10.86 3.01 9.29
CA CYS A 30 -11.47 2.62 10.56
C CYS A 30 -10.43 2.63 11.70
N ARG A 31 -10.90 2.50 12.95
CA ARG A 31 -10.04 2.56 14.14
C ARG A 31 -9.37 1.24 14.51
N CYS A 32 -9.43 0.20 13.66
CA CYS A 32 -8.69 -1.03 13.92
C CYS A 32 -7.20 -0.77 13.88
N ALA A 33 -6.45 -1.38 14.80
CA ALA A 33 -5.00 -1.32 14.79
C ALA A 33 -4.43 -1.94 13.51
N VAL A 34 -3.34 -1.36 13.01
CA VAL A 34 -2.41 -2.06 12.12
C VAL A 34 -1.57 -2.97 13.01
N VAL A 35 -1.54 -4.26 12.67
CA VAL A 35 -0.87 -5.29 13.47
C VAL A 35 0.11 -6.07 12.60
N ASP A 36 1.14 -6.64 13.22
CA ASP A 36 2.05 -7.55 12.54
C ASP A 36 1.31 -8.83 12.13
N LEU A 37 1.17 -9.03 10.83
CA LEU A 37 0.47 -10.17 10.24
C LEU A 37 1.15 -11.52 10.54
N THR A 38 2.41 -11.52 10.96
CA THR A 38 3.14 -12.75 11.31
C THR A 38 2.84 -13.24 12.72
N THR A 39 2.32 -12.38 13.60
CA THR A 39 2.07 -12.70 15.01
C THR A 39 0.60 -12.55 15.42
N ALA A 40 -0.16 -11.72 14.71
CA ALA A 40 -1.57 -11.50 15.01
C ALA A 40 -2.41 -12.76 14.80
N GLN A 41 -3.35 -13.00 15.71
CA GLN A 41 -4.32 -14.09 15.55
C GLN A 41 -5.34 -13.75 14.44
N PRO A 42 -5.86 -14.75 13.72
CA PRO A 42 -6.82 -14.52 12.65
C PRO A 42 -8.05 -13.75 13.13
N ASN A 43 -8.49 -12.77 12.32
CA ASN A 43 -9.70 -11.98 12.55
C ASN A 43 -9.76 -11.26 13.92
N THR A 44 -8.61 -10.89 14.50
CA THR A 44 -8.58 -10.16 15.78
C THR A 44 -8.50 -8.64 15.62
N ALA A 45 -7.84 -8.14 14.58
CA ALA A 45 -7.76 -6.71 14.26
C ALA A 45 -8.80 -6.31 13.21
N VAL A 46 -10.08 -6.58 13.47
CA VAL A 46 -11.19 -6.36 12.52
C VAL A 46 -12.35 -5.62 13.15
N CYS A 47 -13.16 -4.97 12.32
CA CYS A 47 -14.42 -4.33 12.70
C CYS A 47 -15.39 -4.37 11.51
N PRO A 48 -16.67 -4.00 11.70
CA PRO A 48 -17.67 -3.99 10.64
C PRO A 48 -17.25 -3.20 9.39
N VAL A 49 -16.50 -2.10 9.55
CA VAL A 49 -16.02 -1.26 8.43
C VAL A 49 -15.04 -2.03 7.54
N CYS A 50 -13.94 -2.55 8.11
CA CYS A 50 -12.92 -3.24 7.32
C CYS A 50 -13.34 -4.66 6.89
N LEU A 51 -14.44 -5.18 7.45
CA LEU A 51 -15.08 -6.41 6.98
C LEU A 51 -16.15 -6.16 5.91
N GLY A 52 -16.43 -4.90 5.57
CA GLY A 52 -17.43 -4.56 4.56
C GLY A 52 -18.86 -4.96 4.96
N MET A 53 -19.19 -4.91 6.25
CA MET A 53 -20.53 -5.24 6.73
C MET A 53 -21.57 -4.22 6.21
N PRO A 54 -22.83 -4.62 6.01
CA PRO A 54 -23.88 -3.70 5.58
C PRO A 54 -24.08 -2.53 6.57
N GLY A 55 -24.30 -1.32 6.03
CA GLY A 55 -24.67 -0.14 6.82
C GLY A 55 -23.52 0.60 7.50
N VAL A 56 -22.27 0.28 7.17
CA VAL A 56 -21.08 0.92 7.73
C VAL A 56 -20.50 1.97 6.78
N LEU A 57 -19.88 3.01 7.33
CA LEU A 57 -19.25 4.09 6.56
C LEU A 57 -17.76 4.21 6.90
N PRO A 58 -16.88 4.44 5.91
CA PRO A 58 -15.46 4.66 6.13
C PRO A 58 -15.18 6.07 6.69
N VAL A 59 -14.15 6.19 7.53
CA VAL A 59 -13.64 7.48 8.02
C VAL A 59 -12.13 7.53 7.80
N ILE A 60 -11.65 8.54 7.09
CA ILE A 60 -10.25 8.64 6.68
C ILE A 60 -9.32 8.82 7.90
N ASN A 61 -8.21 8.09 7.92
CA ASN A 61 -7.13 8.28 8.89
C ASN A 61 -6.28 9.51 8.52
N GLN A 62 -6.23 10.48 9.43
CA GLN A 62 -5.45 11.71 9.26
C GLN A 62 -3.94 11.45 9.15
N GLN A 63 -3.38 10.56 9.98
CA GLN A 63 -1.95 10.20 9.95
C GLN A 63 -1.54 9.55 8.62
N ALA A 64 -2.47 8.90 7.93
CA ALA A 64 -2.20 8.30 6.63
C ALA A 64 -2.14 9.33 5.49
N ILE A 65 -2.61 10.56 5.72
CA ILE A 65 -2.57 11.67 4.76
C ILE A 65 -1.38 12.61 5.03
N GLU A 66 -1.03 12.84 6.30
CA GLU A 66 0.08 13.71 6.74
C GLU A 66 1.45 13.32 6.14
#